data_AF-A0A2U8XDD0-F1
#
_entry.id   AF-A0A2U8XDD0-F1
#
_cell.length_a   1.000
_cell.length_b   1.000
_cell.length_c   1.000
_cell.angle_alpha   90.00
_cell.angle_beta   90.00
_cell.angle_gamma   90.00
#
_symmetry.space_group_name_H-M   'P 1'
#
loop_
_entity.id
_entity.type
_entity.pdbx_description
1 polymer ?
#
loop_
_entity_poly.entity_id
_entity_poly.type
_entity_poly.pdbx_seq_one_letter_code
_entity_poly.pdbx_strand_id
1 'polypeptide(L)'
;MRLREKGKTDGEPVTMGWDEAQAALAAGTHEVAEGGGTDALLGLPEEQRGDANGSGDQGGDQGKQGGDNFDATTRPELETLASERGIDVSEAKTKADVIEALRAAR
;
A
#
# COMPACT_ATOMS: atom_id res chain seq x y z
N MET A 1 -5.81 -4.24 -9.72
CA MET A 1 -6.96 -4.06 -8.79
C MET A 1 -8.09 -4.98 -9.24
N ARG A 2 -8.90 -5.52 -8.31
CA ARG A 2 -10.08 -6.33 -8.65
C ARG A 2 -11.35 -5.52 -8.52
N LEU A 3 -12.03 -5.35 -9.63
CA LEU A 3 -13.25 -4.55 -9.75
C LEU A 3 -14.36 -5.43 -10.31
N ARG A 4 -15.59 -5.19 -9.86
CA ARG A 4 -16.79 -5.83 -10.41
C ARG A 4 -17.72 -4.75 -10.95
N GLU A 5 -18.54 -5.09 -11.94
CA GLU A 5 -19.52 -4.15 -12.47
C GLU A 5 -20.50 -3.71 -11.37
N LYS A 6 -20.71 -2.39 -11.27
CA LYS A 6 -21.59 -1.81 -10.26
C LYS A 6 -23.02 -2.31 -10.48
N GLY A 7 -23.63 -2.87 -9.42
CA GLY A 7 -24.98 -3.44 -9.47
C GLY A 7 -25.04 -4.91 -9.90
N LYS A 8 -23.90 -5.55 -10.18
CA LYS A 8 -23.80 -7.01 -10.33
C LYS A 8 -22.97 -7.59 -9.20
N THR A 9 -23.64 -7.87 -8.09
CA THR A 9 -23.05 -8.52 -6.90
C THR A 9 -22.52 -9.91 -7.18
N ASP A 10 -23.09 -10.60 -8.18
CA ASP A 10 -22.68 -11.93 -8.66
C ASP A 10 -21.73 -11.87 -9.87
N GLY A 11 -21.30 -10.67 -10.26
CA GLY A 11 -20.34 -10.47 -11.35
C GLY A 11 -18.94 -10.95 -10.94
N GLU A 12 -18.28 -11.70 -11.83
CA GLU A 12 -16.90 -12.15 -11.60
C GLU A 12 -15.97 -10.93 -11.47
N PRO A 13 -15.18 -10.83 -10.39
CA PRO A 13 -14.28 -9.69 -10.21
C PRO A 13 -13.17 -9.72 -11.26
N VAL A 14 -13.16 -8.72 -12.13
CA VAL A 14 -12.15 -8.56 -13.18
C VAL A 14 -10.89 -7.93 -12.59
N THR A 15 -9.74 -8.52 -12.90
CA THR A 15 -8.44 -7.97 -12.51
C THR A 15 -7.99 -6.96 -13.58
N MET A 16 -8.03 -5.67 -13.23
CA MET A 16 -7.64 -4.56 -14.11
C MET A 16 -6.33 -3.91 -13.64
N GLY A 17 -5.65 -3.21 -14.56
CA GLY A 17 -4.54 -2.32 -14.23
C GLY A 17 -4.97 -1.19 -13.30
N TRP A 18 -4.05 -0.54 -12.59
CA TRP A 18 -4.38 0.51 -11.62
C TRP A 18 -5.04 1.74 -12.27
N ASP A 19 -4.48 2.23 -13.38
CA ASP A 19 -5.07 3.34 -14.15
C ASP A 19 -6.46 3.00 -14.70
N GLU A 20 -6.63 1.77 -15.20
CA GLU A 20 -7.89 1.27 -15.75
C GLU A 20 -8.96 1.10 -14.66
N ALA A 21 -8.57 0.57 -13.51
CA ALA A 21 -9.44 0.45 -12.35
C ALA A 21 -9.89 1.81 -11.81
N GLN A 22 -8.98 2.78 -11.71
CA GLN A 22 -9.33 4.13 -11.26
C GLN A 22 -10.28 4.81 -12.25
N ALA A 23 -10.05 4.66 -13.55
CA ALA A 23 -10.96 5.16 -14.58
C ALA A 23 -12.36 4.52 -14.48
N ALA A 24 -12.44 3.21 -14.24
CA ALA A 24 -13.70 2.49 -14.10
C ALA A 24 -14.48 2.85 -12.82
N LEU A 25 -13.77 3.10 -11.71
CA LEU A 25 -14.34 3.62 -10.46
C LEU A 25 -14.80 5.07 -10.63
N ALA A 26 -14.01 5.92 -11.29
CA ALA A 26 -14.35 7.32 -11.57
C ALA A 26 -15.55 7.44 -12.52
N ALA A 27 -15.65 6.53 -13.50
CA ALA A 27 -16.81 6.42 -14.38
C ALA A 27 -18.04 5.84 -13.67
N GLY A 28 -17.90 5.31 -12.45
CA GLY A 28 -18.96 4.69 -11.68
C GLY A 28 -19.54 3.43 -12.31
N THR A 29 -18.83 2.82 -13.27
CA THR A 29 -19.24 1.59 -13.97
C THR A 29 -18.84 0.35 -13.19
N HIS A 30 -17.82 0.46 -12.35
CA HIS A 30 -17.30 -0.63 -11.55
C HIS A 30 -17.18 -0.22 -10.08
N GLU A 31 -17.26 -1.20 -9.19
CA GLU A 31 -17.03 -1.08 -7.75
C GLU A 31 -15.91 -2.02 -7.31
N VAL A 32 -15.24 -1.68 -6.21
CA VAL A 32 -14.18 -2.51 -5.64
C VAL A 32 -14.79 -3.81 -5.12
N ALA A 33 -14.29 -4.93 -5.61
CA ALA A 33 -14.65 -6.23 -5.07
C ALA A 33 -13.82 -6.48 -3.80
N GLU A 34 -14.39 -6.11 -2.64
CA GLU A 34 -13.85 -6.47 -1.32
C GLU A 34 -14.03 -7.98 -1.11
N GLY A 35 -12.98 -8.74 -1.44
CA GLY A 35 -12.94 -10.20 -1.32
C GLY A 35 -11.77 -10.80 -2.10
N GLY A 36 -10.65 -11.05 -1.42
CA GLY A 36 -9.53 -11.81 -1.99
C GLY A 36 -8.13 -11.21 -1.79
N GLY A 37 -7.87 -10.59 -0.63
CA GLY A 37 -6.53 -10.68 -0.05
C GLY A 37 -6.37 -12.10 0.50
N THR A 38 -5.32 -12.81 0.07
CA THR A 38 -4.80 -14.09 0.59
C THR A 38 -5.36 -15.46 0.12
N ASP A 39 -5.91 -15.62 -1.09
CA ASP A 39 -6.22 -16.99 -1.59
C ASP A 39 -5.45 -17.41 -2.86
N ALA A 40 -4.73 -16.51 -3.54
CA ALA A 40 -3.78 -16.88 -4.59
C ALA A 40 -2.41 -17.39 -4.05
N LEU A 41 -2.32 -17.66 -2.74
CA LEU A 41 -1.16 -18.27 -2.08
C LEU A 41 -1.52 -19.57 -1.34
N LEU A 42 -2.70 -20.18 -1.59
CA LEU A 42 -3.10 -21.46 -0.98
C LEU A 42 -3.58 -22.51 -2.01
N GLY A 43 -3.31 -22.28 -3.30
CA GLY A 43 -3.68 -23.20 -4.39
C GLY A 43 -2.51 -23.87 -5.11
N LEU A 44 -1.29 -23.84 -4.55
CA LEU A 44 -0.15 -24.56 -5.13
C LEU A 44 -0.07 -25.97 -4.54
N PRO A 45 0.05 -27.04 -5.36
CA PRO A 45 0.14 -28.40 -4.88
C PRO A 45 1.35 -28.59 -3.95
N GLU A 46 1.16 -29.44 -2.95
CA GLU A 46 2.01 -29.69 -1.78
C GLU A 46 3.37 -30.36 -2.08
N GLU A 47 3.91 -30.22 -3.30
CA GLU A 47 5.15 -30.90 -3.76
C GLU A 47 6.34 -29.97 -4.05
N GLN A 48 6.33 -28.74 -3.51
CA GLN A 48 7.50 -27.86 -3.63
C GLN A 48 7.86 -27.19 -2.30
N ARG A 49 7.88 -28.00 -1.23
CA ARG A 49 8.64 -27.69 -0.02
C ARG A 49 10.12 -28.00 -0.29
N GLY A 50 10.84 -27.02 -0.83
CA GLY A 50 12.28 -27.10 -1.05
C GLY A 50 12.91 -25.75 -0.73
N ASP A 51 13.58 -25.71 0.42
CA ASP A 51 14.36 -24.60 0.95
C ASP A 51 15.29 -23.93 -0.06
N ALA A 52 15.27 -22.59 -0.13
CA ALA A 52 16.45 -21.78 -0.41
C ALA A 52 16.22 -20.31 -0.05
N ASN A 53 16.48 -20.01 1.22
CA ASN A 53 17.16 -18.81 1.72
C ASN A 53 17.49 -17.71 0.68
N GLY A 54 16.72 -16.62 0.72
CA GLY A 54 17.05 -15.32 0.15
C GLY A 54 16.85 -14.25 1.22
N SER A 55 17.89 -14.01 2.01
CA SER A 55 17.97 -13.00 3.06
C SER A 55 17.50 -11.61 2.63
N GLY A 56 16.73 -11.00 3.52
CA GLY A 56 16.33 -9.60 3.53
C GLY A 56 15.67 -9.30 4.88
N ASP A 57 16.50 -9.31 5.94
CA ASP A 57 16.43 -8.45 7.13
C ASP A 57 15.18 -7.53 7.17
N GLN A 58 14.22 -7.72 8.07
CA GLN A 58 14.31 -7.25 9.45
C GLN A 58 13.37 -8.02 10.38
N GLY A 59 13.97 -8.69 11.37
CA GLY A 59 13.33 -8.97 12.65
C GLY A 59 13.44 -7.75 13.58
N GLY A 60 12.56 -7.70 14.58
CA GLY A 60 12.55 -6.72 15.67
C GLY A 60 11.11 -6.43 16.09
N ASP A 61 10.49 -7.27 16.89
CA ASP A 61 10.42 -7.10 18.35
C ASP A 61 9.93 -5.71 18.80
N GLN A 62 8.71 -5.74 19.35
CA GLN A 62 8.13 -4.91 20.41
C GLN A 62 8.79 -3.55 20.72
N GLY A 63 7.96 -2.51 20.68
CA GLY A 63 8.16 -1.35 21.57
C GLY A 63 8.20 0.01 20.89
N LYS A 64 7.06 0.43 20.33
CA LYS A 64 6.54 1.82 20.28
C LYS A 64 5.51 1.86 19.14
N GLN A 65 4.27 1.46 19.47
CA GLN A 65 3.10 1.79 18.66
C GLN A 65 2.92 3.31 18.67
N GLY A 66 3.64 3.92 17.74
CA GLY A 66 3.53 5.30 17.27
C GLY A 66 4.27 5.35 15.93
N GLY A 67 4.26 4.24 15.19
CA GLY A 67 4.89 4.12 13.89
C GLY A 67 3.99 4.81 12.90
N ASP A 68 4.13 6.13 12.78
CA ASP A 68 3.54 6.87 11.70
C ASP A 68 4.03 6.22 10.39
N ASN A 69 3.13 5.52 9.72
CA ASN A 69 3.41 4.72 8.53
C ASN A 69 3.51 5.64 7.31
N PHE A 70 4.45 6.57 7.37
CA PHE A 70 4.73 7.57 6.34
C PHE A 70 5.26 6.95 5.03
N ASP A 71 5.73 5.71 5.08
CA ASP A 71 6.22 4.97 3.91
C ASP A 71 5.11 4.68 2.89
N ALA A 72 3.87 4.48 3.36
CA ALA A 72 2.70 4.27 2.51
C ALA A 72 2.13 5.58 1.95
N THR A 73 2.45 6.71 2.56
CA THR A 73 1.95 8.04 2.17
C THR A 73 2.75 8.58 0.99
N THR A 74 2.13 9.39 0.13
CA THR A 74 2.84 9.99 -1.01
C THR A 74 3.70 11.19 -0.58
N ARG A 75 4.75 11.52 -1.35
CA ARG A 75 5.59 12.70 -1.07
C ARG A 75 4.80 14.01 -0.85
N PRO A 76 3.82 14.40 -1.71
CA PRO A 76 3.06 15.64 -1.48
C PRO A 76 2.21 15.60 -0.21
N GLU A 77 1.70 14.43 0.19
CA GLU A 77 1.00 14.28 1.46
C GLU A 77 1.95 14.40 2.66
N LEU A 78 3.18 13.90 2.55
CA LEU A 78 4.20 14.07 3.59
C LEU A 78 4.65 15.53 3.74
N GLU A 79 4.80 16.26 2.64
CA GLU A 79 5.08 17.70 2.66
C GLU A 79 3.92 18.51 3.26
N THR A 80 2.67 18.07 3.02
CA THR A 80 1.47 18.63 3.66
C THR A 80 1.51 18.39 5.17
N LEU A 81 1.75 17.15 5.60
CA LEU A 81 1.87 16.80 7.01
C LEU A 81 3.03 17.54 7.70
N ALA A 82 4.14 17.74 7.00
CA ALA A 82 5.26 18.52 7.49
C ALA A 82 4.85 19.98 7.72
N SER A 83 4.14 20.58 6.75
CA SER A 83 3.61 21.94 6.87
C SER A 83 2.60 22.09 8.01
N GLU A 84 1.69 21.12 8.18
CA GLU A 84 0.72 21.09 9.29
C GLU A 84 1.40 20.98 10.66
N ARG A 85 2.55 20.29 10.72
CA ARG A 85 3.34 20.13 11.94
C ARG A 85 4.42 21.22 12.11
N GLY A 86 4.56 22.14 11.16
CA GLY A 86 5.58 23.19 11.18
C GLY A 86 7.02 22.67 11.00
N ILE A 87 7.18 21.53 10.34
CA ILE A 87 8.47 20.88 10.06
C ILE A 87 8.97 21.36 8.71
N ASP A 88 10.19 21.89 8.66
CA ASP A 88 10.82 22.30 7.41
C ASP A 88 11.40 21.10 6.67
N VAL A 89 10.92 20.88 5.44
CA VAL A 89 11.38 19.81 4.53
C VAL A 89 12.00 20.39 3.27
N SER A 90 12.35 21.68 3.26
CA SER A 90 12.97 22.37 2.12
C SER A 90 14.31 21.76 1.69
N GLU A 91 15.04 21.18 2.64
CA GLU A 91 16.32 20.50 2.38
C GLU A 91 16.14 19.04 1.90
N ALA A 92 14.93 18.49 2.04
CA ALA A 92 14.61 17.12 1.66
C ALA A 92 14.47 17.00 0.13
N LYS A 93 15.36 16.22 -0.49
CA LYS A 93 15.38 16.02 -1.94
C LYS A 93 14.54 14.82 -2.35
N THR A 94 14.43 13.85 -1.45
CA THR A 94 13.73 12.59 -1.68
C THR A 94 12.57 12.40 -0.71
N LYS A 95 11.64 11.52 -1.06
CA LYS A 95 10.53 11.12 -0.17
C LYS A 95 11.06 10.59 1.17
N ALA A 96 12.13 9.81 1.15
CA ALA A 96 12.74 9.25 2.35
C ALA A 96 13.24 10.35 3.30
N ASP A 97 13.89 11.39 2.76
CA ASP A 97 14.36 12.53 3.56
C ASP A 97 13.19 13.26 4.27
N VAL A 98 12.05 13.42 3.57
CA VAL A 98 10.83 14.02 4.16
C VAL A 98 10.30 13.14 5.29
N ILE A 99 10.30 11.81 5.11
CA ILE A 99 9.87 10.85 6.14
C ILE A 99 10.80 10.90 7.36
N GLU A 100 12.11 10.98 7.13
CA GLU A 100 13.09 11.10 8.21
C GLU A 100 12.88 12.39 9.01
N ALA A 101 12.68 13.52 8.34
CA ALA A 101 12.40 14.80 8.99
C ALA A 101 11.11 14.72 9.84
N LEU A 102 10.05 14.11 9.31
CA LEU A 102 8.79 13.90 10.02
C LEU A 102 8.94 12.97 11.24
N ARG A 103 9.76 11.93 11.14
CA ARG A 103 10.05 11.01 12.25
C ARG A 103 10.96 11.63 13.31
N ALA A 104 11.89 12.49 12.91
CA ALA A 104 12.84 13.14 13.81
C ALA A 104 12.18 14.25 14.65
N ALA A 105 11.10 14.86 14.16
CA ALA A 105 10.38 15.94 14.84
C ALA A 105 9.31 15.47 15.86
N ARG A 106 9.18 14.16 16.06
CA ARG A 106 8.22 13.52 17.00
C ARG A 106 8.69 13.56 18.45
#